data_AF-A0A8X6YGX2-F1
#
_entry.id   AF-A0A8X6YGX2-F1
#
_cell.length_a   1.000
_cell.length_b   1.000
_cell.length_c   1.000
_cell.angle_alpha   90.00
_cell.angle_beta   90.00
_cell.angle_gamma   90.00
#
_symmetry.space_group_name_H-M   'P 1'
#
loop_
_entity.id
_entity.type
_entity.pdbx_description
1 polymer ?
#
loop_
_entity_poly.entity_id
_entity_poly.type
_entity_poly.pdbx_seq_one_letter_code
_entity_poly.pdbx_strand_id
1 'polypeptide(L)'
;MTVTTRRTASTETIHHLWDAIVYARQQRQIASIQRISGFMRRKQLFFNWEKELEYALRDDLIEMKRSVGCKGSKAGVEQDSYRIPEKDVVRDGHDWYCFTCHKEGEVLYCSTCHRVYHENCLKEPSTKGEKLICDVCKMIKSKDALKMNKDDLNLLLGYACLRLKEKVLTNREVLKIAPSEEEKWRHNFLIYETMDLTIMEDKTQDNVYKKLEEFQADAQTLVHNIVLYYGVHSSAADMARQILRDCCYDLGEIRQCRDCYRMSNEKRDKFWFCQPCDPPHELVYAKQKGYPFWPAKVIRLHNEVYDVRFFGGLHERANVEKENIKPITTSIQQLQLKRTATLNKALEELKRHQKLLGQIPKEKKTKKRPSRPPSTSSSRSNSASRSRSRKGSVSSDEDISENEAEDENSSQDECPSSSSPKLARFTDAPTPEDHNVVSSSCQESSPSAKVTVSTQTHKKVLTFH
;
A
#
# COMPACT_ATOMS: atom_id res chain seq x y z
N MET A 1 -22.60 10.82 -21.04
CA MET A 1 -21.39 10.94 -20.22
C MET A 1 -20.69 12.21 -20.62
N THR A 2 -20.38 13.09 -19.67
CA THR A 2 -19.67 14.34 -19.97
C THR A 2 -18.19 14.06 -19.84
N VAL A 3 -17.47 14.08 -20.96
CA VAL A 3 -16.01 14.13 -20.96
C VAL A 3 -15.62 15.57 -20.61
N THR A 4 -14.68 15.74 -19.69
CA THR A 4 -14.23 17.08 -19.30
C THR A 4 -12.74 17.05 -19.03
N THR A 5 -12.06 18.07 -19.53
CA THR A 5 -10.64 18.30 -19.26
C THR A 5 -10.48 18.91 -17.87
N ARG A 6 -9.81 18.22 -16.94
CA ARG A 6 -9.64 18.70 -15.56
C ARG A 6 -8.32 19.42 -15.33
N ARG A 7 -7.25 18.96 -15.97
CA ARG A 7 -5.92 19.61 -16.02
C ARG A 7 -5.27 19.26 -17.35
N THR A 8 -4.32 20.08 -17.76
CA THR A 8 -3.55 19.95 -19.00
C THR A 8 -2.05 19.97 -18.76
N ALA A 9 -1.59 20.55 -17.66
CA ALA A 9 -0.19 20.59 -17.28
C ALA A 9 0.26 19.24 -16.72
N SER A 10 1.43 18.80 -17.16
CA SER A 10 2.08 17.60 -16.65
C SER A 10 2.49 17.78 -15.18
N THR A 11 2.14 16.79 -14.35
CA THR A 11 2.57 16.74 -12.94
C THR A 11 4.09 16.71 -12.81
N GLU A 12 4.81 16.05 -13.71
CA GLU A 12 6.27 16.00 -13.68
C GLU A 12 6.89 17.37 -13.98
N THR A 13 6.37 18.06 -15.00
CA THR A 13 6.91 19.37 -15.39
C THR A 13 6.55 20.48 -14.40
N ILE A 14 5.37 20.42 -13.77
CA ILE A 14 4.95 21.46 -12.81
C ILE A 14 5.86 21.52 -11.58
N HIS A 15 6.37 20.39 -11.09
CA HIS A 15 7.36 20.38 -9.99
C HIS A 15 8.59 21.22 -10.35
N HIS A 16 9.13 21.06 -11.54
CA HIS A 16 10.29 21.81 -12.01
C HIS A 16 10.00 23.31 -12.20
N LEU A 17 8.79 23.66 -12.67
CA LEU A 17 8.37 25.05 -12.80
C LEU A 17 8.24 25.72 -11.43
N TRP A 18 7.65 25.03 -10.46
CA TRP A 18 7.58 25.49 -9.08
C TRP A 18 8.95 25.66 -8.44
N ASP A 19 9.87 24.71 -8.62
CA ASP A 19 11.24 24.81 -8.12
C ASP A 19 11.96 26.03 -8.71
N ALA A 20 11.77 26.31 -10.00
CA ALA A 20 12.35 27.49 -10.65
C ALA A 20 11.81 28.80 -10.04
N ILE A 21 10.51 28.87 -9.76
CA ILE A 21 9.86 30.03 -9.13
C ILE A 21 10.33 30.21 -7.68
N VAL A 22 10.37 29.13 -6.89
CA VAL A 22 10.85 29.14 -5.51
C VAL A 22 12.31 29.56 -5.47
N TYR A 23 13.16 29.02 -6.34
CA TYR A 23 14.57 29.38 -6.44
C TYR A 23 14.76 30.87 -6.75
N ALA A 24 14.00 31.43 -7.71
CA ALA A 24 14.06 32.86 -8.01
C ALA A 24 13.62 33.71 -6.81
N ARG A 25 12.57 33.30 -6.09
CA ARG A 25 12.07 33.97 -4.88
C ARG A 25 13.10 33.94 -3.74
N GLN A 26 13.77 32.82 -3.52
CA GLN A 26 14.83 32.68 -2.51
C GLN A 26 16.00 33.64 -2.79
N GLN A 27 16.32 33.87 -4.07
CA GLN A 27 17.32 34.87 -4.49
C GLN A 27 16.81 36.32 -4.43
N ARG A 28 15.58 36.55 -3.94
CA ARG A 28 14.88 37.84 -3.93
C ARG A 28 14.82 38.49 -5.32
N GLN A 29 14.61 37.66 -6.35
CA GLN A 29 14.49 38.08 -7.74
C GLN A 29 13.10 37.75 -8.29
N ILE A 30 12.69 38.47 -9.34
CA ILE A 30 11.46 38.15 -10.07
C ILE A 30 11.67 36.87 -10.87
N ALA A 31 10.77 35.89 -10.69
CA ALA A 31 10.69 34.71 -11.55
C ALA A 31 10.15 35.12 -12.93
N SER A 32 11.04 35.59 -13.80
CA SER A 32 10.73 35.92 -15.20
C SER A 32 10.93 34.71 -16.10
N ILE A 33 10.37 34.76 -17.32
CA ILE A 33 10.52 33.69 -18.31
C ILE A 33 11.99 33.35 -18.59
N GLN A 34 12.88 34.36 -18.65
CA GLN A 34 14.31 34.13 -18.90
C GLN A 34 15.00 33.41 -17.73
N ARG A 35 14.56 33.67 -16.50
CA ARG A 35 15.12 32.99 -15.32
C ARG A 35 14.63 31.55 -15.21
N ILE A 36 13.34 31.32 -15.46
CA ILE A 36 12.79 29.97 -15.52
C ILE A 36 13.50 29.19 -16.63
N SER A 37 13.63 29.76 -17.83
CA SER A 37 14.40 29.18 -18.94
C SER A 37 15.84 28.85 -18.55
N GLY A 38 16.53 29.78 -17.86
CA GLY A 38 17.89 29.56 -17.36
C GLY A 38 17.98 28.43 -16.32
N PHE A 39 16.99 28.31 -15.44
CA PHE A 39 16.90 27.21 -14.49
C PHE A 39 16.68 25.86 -15.19
N MET A 40 15.70 25.79 -16.11
CA MET A 40 15.37 24.58 -16.87
C MET A 40 16.56 24.07 -17.68
N ARG A 41 17.29 24.96 -18.38
CA ARG A 41 18.51 24.59 -19.12
C ARG A 41 19.59 23.99 -18.22
N ARG A 42 19.80 24.53 -17.02
CA ARG A 42 20.80 23.99 -16.08
C ARG A 42 20.45 22.59 -15.58
N LYS A 43 19.16 22.27 -15.48
CA LYS A 43 18.67 20.93 -15.12
C LYS A 43 18.58 19.98 -16.31
N GLN A 44 19.05 20.39 -17.50
CA GLN A 44 18.97 19.61 -18.74
C GLN A 44 17.54 19.20 -19.13
N LEU A 45 16.55 19.99 -18.69
CA LEU A 45 15.14 19.78 -19.05
C LEU A 45 14.88 20.47 -20.40
N PHE A 46 15.17 19.76 -21.49
CA PHE A 46 15.00 20.25 -22.87
C PHE A 46 13.57 20.06 -23.41
N PHE A 47 12.64 19.58 -22.58
CA PHE A 47 11.25 19.40 -22.95
C PHE A 47 10.55 20.75 -23.20
N ASN A 48 9.36 20.71 -23.81
CA ASN A 48 8.54 21.87 -24.17
C ASN A 48 7.94 22.58 -22.92
N TRP A 49 8.79 23.02 -21.99
CA TRP A 49 8.40 23.61 -20.71
C TRP A 49 7.65 24.93 -20.86
N GLU A 50 7.83 25.64 -21.98
CA GLU A 50 7.08 26.86 -22.29
C GLU A 50 5.59 26.56 -22.49
N LYS A 51 5.28 25.52 -23.24
CA LYS A 51 3.91 25.04 -23.42
C LYS A 51 3.31 24.51 -22.11
N GLU A 52 4.10 23.81 -21.32
CA GLU A 52 3.66 23.35 -19.99
C GLU A 52 3.42 24.50 -19.01
N LEU A 53 4.18 25.60 -19.12
CA LEU A 53 3.93 26.82 -18.36
C LEU A 53 2.59 27.46 -18.76
N GLU A 54 2.25 27.50 -20.04
CA GLU A 54 0.94 27.97 -20.50
C GLU A 54 -0.21 27.09 -19.98
N TYR A 55 -0.01 25.77 -19.95
CA TYR A 55 -0.96 24.85 -19.35
C TYR A 55 -1.09 25.05 -17.84
N ALA A 56 0.01 25.28 -17.14
CA ALA A 56 0.01 25.56 -15.71
C ALA A 56 -0.72 26.86 -15.36
N LEU A 57 -0.62 27.89 -16.21
CA LEU A 57 -1.40 29.13 -16.07
C LEU A 57 -2.89 28.88 -16.28
N ARG A 58 -3.26 28.04 -17.26
CA ARG A 58 -4.66 27.70 -17.54
C ARG A 58 -5.29 26.85 -16.43
N ASP A 59 -4.50 25.98 -15.82
CA ASP A 59 -4.92 25.08 -14.74
C ASP A 59 -4.87 25.76 -13.35
N ASP A 60 -4.60 27.06 -13.28
CA ASP A 60 -4.42 27.82 -12.04
C ASP A 60 -3.37 27.20 -11.09
N LEU A 61 -2.34 26.56 -11.63
CA LEU A 61 -1.19 26.03 -10.88
C LEU A 61 -0.06 27.06 -10.71
N ILE A 62 -0.05 28.07 -11.58
CA ILE A 62 0.86 29.22 -11.57
C ILE A 62 0.04 30.46 -11.90
N GLU A 63 0.34 31.59 -11.26
CA GLU A 63 -0.19 32.90 -11.62
C GLU A 63 0.88 33.74 -12.30
N MET A 64 0.49 34.55 -13.29
CA MET A 64 1.34 35.58 -13.89
C MET A 64 0.83 36.96 -13.48
N LYS A 65 1.74 37.80 -12.96
CA LYS A 65 1.47 39.21 -12.61
C LYS A 65 2.59 40.10 -13.11
N ARG A 66 2.28 41.33 -13.54
CA ARG A 66 3.32 42.33 -13.83
C ARG A 66 3.98 42.79 -12.54
N SER A 67 5.30 42.90 -12.53
CA SER A 67 6.07 43.31 -11.34
C SER A 67 7.34 44.05 -11.73
N VAL A 68 7.73 45.02 -10.90
CA VAL A 68 8.93 45.83 -11.13
C VAL A 68 10.14 45.16 -10.50
N GLY A 69 11.21 44.96 -11.27
CA GLY A 69 12.45 44.36 -10.79
C GLY A 69 13.03 45.12 -9.59
N CYS A 70 13.31 44.43 -8.48
CA CYS A 70 13.87 45.05 -7.28
C CYS A 70 15.40 44.93 -7.18
N LYS A 71 16.06 44.11 -8.01
CA LYS A 71 17.51 43.85 -7.98
C LYS A 71 18.11 43.50 -9.35
N GLY A 72 19.39 43.81 -9.53
CA GLY A 72 20.22 43.47 -10.71
C GLY A 72 20.11 44.48 -11.85
N SER A 73 20.66 44.14 -13.03
CA SER A 73 20.75 45.02 -14.21
C SER A 73 19.41 45.44 -14.81
N LYS A 74 18.29 44.86 -14.32
CA LYS A 74 16.91 45.19 -14.73
C LYS A 74 16.05 45.68 -13.55
N ALA A 75 16.69 46.24 -12.52
CA ALA A 75 15.97 46.90 -11.43
C ALA A 75 15.18 48.11 -11.98
N GLY A 76 13.94 48.29 -11.54
CA GLY A 76 13.05 49.36 -12.03
C GLY A 76 12.27 49.02 -13.31
N VAL A 77 12.54 47.90 -13.97
CA VAL A 77 11.86 47.50 -15.21
C VAL A 77 10.68 46.57 -14.91
N GLU A 78 9.49 46.91 -15.44
CA GLU A 78 8.30 46.05 -15.41
C GLU A 78 8.52 44.78 -16.23
N GLN A 79 8.29 43.63 -15.60
CA GLN A 79 8.43 42.31 -16.21
C GLN A 79 7.32 41.39 -15.71
N ASP A 80 6.96 40.40 -16.52
CA ASP A 80 6.06 39.34 -16.10
C ASP A 80 6.74 38.49 -15.02
N SER A 81 6.04 38.36 -13.90
CA SER A 81 6.44 37.58 -12.73
C SER A 81 5.51 36.39 -12.59
N TYR A 82 6.07 35.20 -12.74
CA TYR A 82 5.38 33.95 -12.43
C TYR A 82 5.45 33.68 -10.93
N ARG A 83 4.34 33.25 -10.34
CA ARG A 83 4.20 33.05 -8.89
C ARG A 83 3.35 31.82 -8.61
N ILE A 84 3.57 31.22 -7.45
CA ILE A 84 2.68 30.18 -6.93
C ILE A 84 1.39 30.87 -6.46
N PRO A 85 0.19 30.39 -6.83
CA PRO A 85 -1.08 30.96 -6.37
C PRO A 85 -1.17 30.93 -4.84
N GLU A 86 -1.71 32.01 -4.25
CA GLU A 86 -1.96 32.09 -2.80
C GLU A 86 -3.37 31.64 -2.42
N LYS A 87 -4.22 31.33 -3.41
CA LYS A 87 -5.61 30.92 -3.22
C LYS A 87 -5.72 29.41 -3.06
N ASP A 88 -6.68 28.98 -2.24
CA ASP A 88 -7.05 27.58 -2.14
C ASP A 88 -7.65 27.08 -3.46
N VAL A 89 -7.30 25.85 -3.83
CA VAL A 89 -7.82 25.22 -5.05
C VAL A 89 -9.30 24.88 -4.86
N VAL A 90 -10.13 25.33 -5.80
CA VAL A 90 -11.57 25.05 -5.78
C VAL A 90 -11.81 23.57 -6.03
N ARG A 91 -12.49 22.91 -5.08
CA ARG A 91 -12.89 21.50 -5.18
C ARG A 91 -14.33 21.41 -5.66
N ASP A 92 -14.52 20.84 -6.85
CA ASP A 92 -15.83 20.75 -7.52
C ASP A 92 -16.52 19.38 -7.38
N GLY A 93 -15.93 18.49 -6.58
CA GLY A 93 -16.47 17.16 -6.25
C GLY A 93 -15.73 15.99 -6.87
N HIS A 94 -14.80 16.23 -7.80
CA HIS A 94 -14.00 15.17 -8.43
C HIS A 94 -12.53 15.51 -8.54
N ASP A 95 -11.72 14.45 -8.56
CA ASP A 95 -10.27 14.50 -8.73
C ASP A 95 -9.88 15.09 -10.09
N TRP A 96 -8.68 15.65 -10.15
CA TRP A 96 -8.10 16.23 -11.36
C TRP A 96 -7.40 15.19 -12.24
N TYR A 97 -7.00 14.05 -11.67
CA TYR A 97 -6.16 13.06 -12.34
C TYR A 97 -6.82 11.70 -12.44
N CYS A 98 -6.55 10.97 -13.53
CA CYS A 98 -7.10 9.64 -13.71
C CYS A 98 -6.59 8.65 -12.65
N PHE A 99 -7.50 7.89 -12.03
CA PHE A 99 -7.14 6.91 -10.99
C PHE A 99 -6.41 5.66 -11.50
N THR A 100 -6.35 5.44 -12.81
CA THR A 100 -5.64 4.30 -13.42
C THR A 100 -4.21 4.66 -13.83
N CYS A 101 -4.04 5.76 -14.56
CA CYS A 101 -2.74 6.15 -15.10
C CYS A 101 -2.08 7.33 -14.39
N HIS A 102 -2.79 8.00 -13.48
CA HIS A 102 -2.33 9.16 -12.70
C HIS A 102 -1.95 10.38 -13.55
N LYS A 103 -2.54 10.50 -14.74
CA LYS A 103 -2.30 11.61 -15.67
C LYS A 103 -3.50 12.52 -15.80
N GLU A 104 -3.19 13.75 -16.20
CA GLU A 104 -4.07 14.82 -16.62
C GLU A 104 -4.79 14.52 -17.95
N GLY A 105 -5.65 15.43 -18.40
CA GLY A 105 -6.35 15.37 -19.69
C GLY A 105 -7.86 15.16 -19.58
N GLU A 106 -8.42 14.56 -20.64
CA GLU A 106 -9.86 14.34 -20.81
C GLU A 106 -10.35 13.13 -20.01
N VAL A 107 -11.18 13.36 -18.99
CA VAL A 107 -11.62 12.30 -18.09
C VAL A 107 -13.14 12.23 -17.98
N LEU A 108 -13.60 11.04 -17.60
CA LEU A 108 -14.96 10.69 -17.27
C LEU A 108 -15.12 10.63 -15.75
N TYR A 109 -16.24 11.15 -15.24
CA TYR A 109 -16.50 11.22 -13.80
C TYR A 109 -17.26 10.01 -13.29
N CYS A 110 -16.83 9.45 -12.17
CA CYS A 110 -17.66 8.52 -11.43
C CYS A 110 -18.87 9.25 -10.84
N SER A 111 -20.07 8.70 -11.03
CA SER A 111 -21.31 9.29 -10.52
C SER A 111 -21.50 9.15 -9.01
N THR A 112 -20.65 8.37 -8.33
CA THR A 112 -20.84 8.00 -6.92
C THR A 112 -19.62 8.25 -6.03
N CYS A 113 -18.53 8.80 -6.56
CA CYS A 113 -17.35 9.20 -5.79
C CYS A 113 -16.54 10.24 -6.57
N HIS A 114 -15.49 10.78 -5.95
CA HIS A 114 -14.62 11.79 -6.56
C HIS A 114 -13.74 11.27 -7.71
N ARG A 115 -13.61 9.95 -7.90
CA ARG A 115 -12.64 9.40 -8.86
C ARG A 115 -13.00 9.68 -10.31
N VAL A 116 -11.97 9.92 -11.13
CA VAL A 116 -12.08 10.15 -12.57
C VAL A 116 -11.18 9.20 -13.36
N TYR A 117 -11.54 8.96 -14.63
CA TYR A 117 -10.86 8.00 -15.49
C TYR A 117 -10.81 8.46 -16.94
N HIS A 118 -9.68 8.26 -17.64
CA HIS A 118 -9.70 8.35 -19.11
C HIS A 118 -10.55 7.22 -19.70
N GLU A 119 -11.14 7.44 -20.87
CA GLU A 119 -11.93 6.43 -21.58
C GLU A 119 -11.12 5.14 -21.82
N ASN A 120 -9.86 5.29 -22.27
CA ASN A 120 -8.94 4.18 -22.51
C ASN A 120 -8.42 3.49 -21.23
N CYS A 121 -8.65 4.09 -20.06
CA CYS A 121 -8.21 3.57 -18.77
C CYS A 121 -9.28 2.72 -18.06
N LEU A 122 -10.49 2.64 -18.63
CA LEU A 122 -11.57 1.80 -18.14
C LEU A 122 -11.40 0.38 -18.67
N LYS A 123 -11.59 -0.63 -17.81
CA LYS A 123 -11.51 -2.04 -18.21
C LYS A 123 -12.67 -2.47 -19.11
N GLU A 124 -13.83 -1.87 -18.89
CA GLU A 124 -15.04 -2.10 -19.67
C GLU A 124 -15.39 -0.81 -20.41
N PRO A 125 -15.59 -0.86 -21.73
CA PRO A 125 -16.01 0.32 -22.47
C PRO A 125 -17.38 0.76 -21.95
N SER A 126 -17.51 2.05 -21.70
CA SER A 126 -18.74 2.61 -21.19
C SER A 126 -19.83 2.59 -22.26
N THR A 127 -21.01 2.05 -21.95
CA THR A 127 -22.18 2.12 -22.84
C THR A 127 -22.61 3.58 -23.01
N LYS A 128 -22.70 4.05 -24.26
CA LYS A 128 -23.12 5.43 -24.55
C LYS A 128 -24.50 5.70 -23.95
N GLY A 129 -24.57 6.61 -22.97
CA GLY A 129 -25.82 7.07 -22.36
C GLY A 129 -25.97 6.75 -20.87
N GLU A 130 -25.19 5.82 -20.32
CA GLU A 130 -25.27 5.47 -18.91
C GLU A 130 -24.39 6.37 -18.03
N LYS A 131 -24.65 6.41 -16.71
CA LYS A 131 -23.77 7.09 -15.74
C LYS A 131 -22.59 6.18 -15.44
N LEU A 132 -21.36 6.69 -15.52
CA LEU A 132 -20.17 5.92 -15.16
C LEU A 132 -20.20 5.60 -13.65
N ILE A 133 -20.00 4.33 -13.31
CA ILE A 133 -19.71 3.85 -11.95
C ILE A 133 -18.37 3.16 -12.03
N CYS A 134 -17.36 3.69 -11.36
CA CYS A 134 -16.01 3.15 -11.45
C CYS A 134 -15.88 1.78 -10.78
N ASP A 135 -14.83 1.05 -11.14
CA ASP A 135 -14.53 -0.29 -10.60
C ASP A 135 -14.42 -0.29 -9.08
N VAL A 136 -13.90 0.79 -8.48
CA VAL A 136 -13.80 0.91 -7.01
C VAL A 136 -15.19 0.99 -6.38
N CYS A 137 -16.11 1.77 -6.95
CA CYS A 137 -17.49 1.85 -6.46
C CYS A 137 -18.27 0.57 -6.74
N LYS A 138 -18.06 -0.08 -7.90
CA LYS A 138 -18.63 -1.40 -8.21
C LYS A 138 -18.17 -2.43 -7.17
N MET A 139 -16.87 -2.45 -6.87
CA MET A 139 -16.24 -3.32 -5.87
C MET A 139 -16.85 -3.10 -4.48
N ILE A 140 -16.91 -1.85 -3.99
CA ILE A 140 -17.51 -1.52 -2.68
C ILE A 140 -19.00 -1.92 -2.63
N LYS A 141 -19.74 -1.78 -3.74
CA LYS A 141 -21.16 -2.14 -3.83
C LYS A 141 -21.41 -3.63 -4.06
N SER A 142 -20.37 -4.43 -4.29
CA SER A 142 -20.53 -5.86 -4.53
C SER A 142 -21.31 -6.54 -3.41
N LYS A 143 -22.17 -7.48 -3.80
CA LYS A 143 -22.96 -8.31 -2.89
C LYS A 143 -22.13 -9.44 -2.26
N ASP A 144 -20.96 -9.74 -2.83
CA ASP A 144 -20.03 -10.78 -2.35
C ASP A 144 -19.18 -10.33 -1.16
N ALA A 145 -19.63 -9.29 -0.44
CA ALA A 145 -18.94 -8.75 0.70
C ALA A 145 -18.88 -9.79 1.83
N LEU A 146 -17.68 -9.96 2.40
CA LEU A 146 -17.45 -10.79 3.57
C LEU A 146 -18.27 -10.28 4.75
N LYS A 147 -19.20 -11.10 5.25
CA LYS A 147 -20.06 -10.74 6.39
C LYS A 147 -19.31 -10.93 7.71
N MET A 148 -19.02 -9.84 8.40
CA MET A 148 -18.46 -9.84 9.75
C MET A 148 -18.93 -8.64 10.56
N ASN A 149 -18.75 -8.69 11.89
CA ASN A 149 -18.98 -7.52 12.73
C ASN A 149 -17.98 -6.40 12.35
N LYS A 150 -18.43 -5.16 12.46
CA LYS A 150 -17.65 -3.96 12.20
C LYS A 150 -16.41 -3.87 13.09
N ASP A 151 -16.53 -4.20 14.38
CA ASP A 151 -15.38 -4.13 15.31
C ASP A 151 -14.32 -5.19 14.95
N ASP A 152 -14.77 -6.41 14.65
CA ASP A 152 -13.88 -7.47 14.19
C ASP A 152 -13.20 -7.11 12.87
N LEU A 153 -13.93 -6.51 11.93
CA LEU A 153 -13.37 -6.04 10.67
C LEU A 153 -12.23 -5.05 10.91
N ASN A 154 -12.50 -4.00 11.67
CA ASN A 154 -11.54 -2.93 11.89
C ASN A 154 -10.35 -3.41 12.72
N LEU A 155 -10.53 -4.37 13.63
CA LEU A 155 -9.42 -5.03 14.31
C LEU A 155 -8.47 -5.75 13.33
N LEU A 156 -9.02 -6.55 12.40
CA LEU A 156 -8.21 -7.27 11.41
C LEU A 156 -7.55 -6.33 10.40
N LEU A 157 -8.25 -5.27 10.00
CA LEU A 157 -7.68 -4.20 9.19
C LEU A 157 -6.58 -3.44 9.93
N GLY A 158 -6.70 -3.25 11.25
CA GLY A 158 -5.66 -2.69 12.09
C GLY A 158 -4.37 -3.52 12.04
N TYR A 159 -4.47 -4.85 12.09
CA TYR A 159 -3.31 -5.74 11.88
C TYR A 159 -2.72 -5.63 10.47
N ALA A 160 -3.57 -5.48 9.45
CA ALA A 160 -3.09 -5.24 8.09
C ALA A 160 -2.31 -3.92 8.01
N CYS A 161 -2.89 -2.83 8.52
CA CYS A 161 -2.30 -1.50 8.52
C CYS A 161 -0.97 -1.46 9.26
N LEU A 162 -0.89 -2.08 10.45
CA LEU A 162 0.33 -2.18 11.22
C LEU A 162 1.46 -2.87 10.43
N ARG A 163 1.17 -3.99 9.77
CA ARG A 163 2.17 -4.70 8.95
C ARG A 163 2.62 -3.88 7.74
N LEU A 164 1.71 -3.14 7.11
CA LEU A 164 2.07 -2.23 6.02
C LEU A 164 3.02 -1.13 6.52
N LYS A 165 2.75 -0.55 7.70
CA LYS A 165 3.63 0.45 8.34
C LYS A 165 5.00 -0.13 8.71
N GLU A 166 5.06 -1.33 9.28
CA GLU A 166 6.34 -1.97 9.62
C GLU A 166 7.24 -2.15 8.39
N LYS A 167 6.68 -2.61 7.26
CA LYS A 167 7.42 -2.77 6.01
C LYS A 167 7.99 -1.43 5.50
N VAL A 168 7.20 -0.36 5.58
CA VAL A 168 7.62 1.00 5.23
C VAL A 168 8.78 1.46 6.14
N LEU A 169 8.66 1.29 7.46
CA LEU A 169 9.70 1.70 8.41
C LEU A 169 11.01 0.93 8.27
N THR A 170 10.94 -0.37 7.94
CA THR A 170 12.14 -1.20 7.77
C THR A 170 12.94 -0.84 6.53
N ASN A 171 12.36 -0.11 5.57
CA ASN A 171 13.05 0.30 4.36
C ASN A 171 13.49 1.76 4.49
N ARG A 172 14.79 2.00 4.73
CA ARG A 172 15.34 3.33 5.03
C ARG A 172 15.20 4.34 3.89
N GLU A 173 15.05 3.90 2.65
CA GLU A 173 14.84 4.80 1.50
C GLU A 173 13.44 5.47 1.54
N VAL A 174 12.55 4.96 2.38
CA VAL A 174 11.12 5.28 2.43
C VAL A 174 10.80 6.43 3.35
N LEU A 175 11.60 6.60 4.40
CA LEU A 175 11.48 7.73 5.32
C LEU A 175 11.79 9.06 4.61
N LYS A 176 12.44 9.03 3.44
CA LYS A 176 12.68 10.19 2.58
C LYS A 176 11.47 10.58 1.72
N ILE A 177 10.38 9.80 1.78
CA ILE A 177 9.12 9.99 1.03
C ILE A 177 8.11 10.82 1.84
N ALA A 178 8.44 11.26 3.06
CA ALA A 178 7.63 12.29 3.70
C ALA A 178 8.04 13.65 3.09
N PRO A 179 7.10 14.42 2.52
CA PRO A 179 7.37 15.80 2.11
C PRO A 179 7.91 16.59 3.31
N SER A 180 8.93 17.42 3.11
CA SER A 180 9.34 18.35 4.17
C SER A 180 8.21 19.34 4.45
N GLU A 181 8.18 19.92 5.66
CA GLU A 181 7.19 20.95 6.01
C GLU A 181 7.16 22.11 5.01
N GLU A 182 8.29 22.43 4.39
CA GLU A 182 8.43 23.50 3.37
C GLU A 182 7.79 23.17 2.03
N GLU A 183 7.54 21.89 1.73
CA GLU A 183 6.98 21.43 0.45
C GLU A 183 5.51 21.01 0.54
N LYS A 184 4.94 20.99 1.75
CA LYS A 184 3.52 20.65 1.99
C LYS A 184 2.54 21.45 1.15
N TRP A 185 2.87 22.69 0.80
CA TRP A 185 2.01 23.53 -0.04
C TRP A 185 1.73 22.91 -1.41
N ARG A 186 2.64 22.08 -1.96
CA ARG A 186 2.43 21.37 -3.24
C ARG A 186 1.25 20.39 -3.16
N HIS A 187 0.96 19.83 -1.98
CA HIS A 187 -0.19 18.93 -1.79
C HIS A 187 -1.51 19.62 -2.14
N ASN A 188 -1.66 20.91 -1.83
CA ASN A 188 -2.90 21.64 -2.08
C ASN A 188 -3.27 21.69 -3.56
N PHE A 189 -2.27 21.60 -4.45
CA PHE A 189 -2.45 21.69 -5.90
C PHE A 189 -2.57 20.34 -6.59
N LEU A 190 -1.90 19.31 -6.05
CA LEU A 190 -1.83 17.98 -6.66
C LEU A 190 -2.81 16.97 -6.03
N ILE A 191 -3.07 17.07 -4.73
CA ILE A 191 -3.78 16.04 -3.98
C ILE A 191 -5.20 16.49 -3.70
N TYR A 192 -6.16 15.82 -4.35
CA TYR A 192 -7.58 16.07 -4.11
C TYR A 192 -8.02 15.49 -2.77
N GLU A 193 -7.90 14.17 -2.56
CA GLU A 193 -8.26 13.51 -1.31
C GLU A 193 -7.00 13.07 -0.56
N THR A 194 -6.73 13.63 0.62
CA THR A 194 -5.57 13.26 1.43
C THR A 194 -5.71 11.85 1.98
N MET A 195 -4.69 11.03 1.84
CA MET A 195 -4.67 9.66 2.36
C MET A 195 -3.24 9.19 2.60
N ASP A 196 -2.99 8.60 3.76
CA ASP A 196 -1.73 7.97 4.17
C ASP A 196 -1.99 6.81 5.16
N LEU A 197 -0.93 6.09 5.53
CA LEU A 197 -1.05 4.94 6.43
C LEU A 197 -1.45 5.32 7.86
N THR A 198 -1.21 6.55 8.29
CA THR A 198 -1.64 7.05 9.61
C THR A 198 -3.13 7.32 9.60
N ILE A 199 -3.65 8.00 8.57
CA ILE A 199 -5.09 8.20 8.36
C ILE A 199 -5.80 6.85 8.27
N MET A 200 -5.22 5.88 7.54
CA MET A 200 -5.80 4.54 7.45
C MET A 200 -5.84 3.84 8.82
N GLU A 201 -4.81 3.97 9.64
CA GLU A 201 -4.75 3.43 11.01
C GLU A 201 -5.79 4.09 11.91
N ASP A 202 -5.88 5.42 11.93
CA ASP A 202 -6.89 6.17 12.69
C ASP A 202 -8.29 5.71 12.32
N LYS A 203 -8.57 5.54 11.01
CA LYS A 203 -9.85 5.00 10.53
C LYS A 203 -10.14 3.58 11.02
N THR A 204 -9.12 2.74 11.23
CA THR A 204 -9.32 1.42 11.86
C THR A 204 -9.61 1.54 13.36
N GLN A 205 -8.92 2.43 14.07
CA GLN A 205 -9.14 2.64 15.51
C GLN A 205 -10.52 3.25 15.80
N ASP A 206 -10.95 4.19 14.97
CA ASP A 206 -12.26 4.84 15.03
C ASP A 206 -13.41 3.96 14.50
N ASN A 207 -13.10 2.71 14.11
CA ASN A 207 -14.04 1.77 13.52
C ASN A 207 -14.78 2.38 12.32
N VAL A 208 -14.10 3.02 11.38
CA VAL A 208 -14.77 3.70 10.25
C VAL A 208 -15.18 2.70 9.17
N TYR A 209 -14.33 1.71 8.88
CA TYR A 209 -14.55 0.79 7.78
C TYR A 209 -15.72 -0.15 8.03
N LYS A 210 -16.54 -0.34 6.99
CA LYS A 210 -17.70 -1.26 6.98
C LYS A 210 -17.46 -2.46 6.07
N LYS A 211 -16.50 -2.34 5.15
CA LYS A 211 -16.14 -3.37 4.18
C LYS A 211 -14.63 -3.39 3.94
N LEU A 212 -14.08 -4.55 3.56
CA LEU A 212 -12.66 -4.67 3.17
C LEU A 212 -12.34 -3.79 1.96
N GLU A 213 -13.31 -3.65 1.06
CA GLU A 213 -13.20 -2.88 -0.17
C GLU A 213 -13.02 -1.37 0.08
N GLU A 214 -13.51 -0.85 1.20
CA GLU A 214 -13.29 0.55 1.60
C GLU A 214 -11.82 0.78 2.01
N PHE A 215 -11.23 -0.14 2.77
CA PHE A 215 -9.81 -0.10 3.12
C PHE A 215 -8.91 -0.21 1.88
N GLN A 216 -9.29 -1.09 0.94
CA GLN A 216 -8.59 -1.20 -0.35
C GLN A 216 -8.68 0.09 -1.17
N ALA A 217 -9.83 0.76 -1.17
CA ALA A 217 -10.03 2.02 -1.89
C ALA A 217 -9.17 3.16 -1.31
N ASP A 218 -8.97 3.19 0.00
CA ASP A 218 -8.06 4.13 0.64
C ASP A 218 -6.60 3.81 0.30
N ALA A 219 -6.20 2.54 0.32
CA ALA A 219 -4.87 2.13 -0.14
C ALA A 219 -4.62 2.52 -1.61
N GLN A 220 -5.62 2.45 -2.48
CA GLN A 220 -5.53 2.93 -3.87
C GLN A 220 -5.35 4.45 -3.94
N THR A 221 -6.02 5.19 -3.05
CA THR A 221 -5.92 6.66 -2.96
C THR A 221 -4.53 7.08 -2.47
N LEU A 222 -3.96 6.36 -1.49
CA LEU A 222 -2.57 6.51 -1.06
C LEU A 222 -1.60 6.35 -2.24
N VAL A 223 -1.72 5.27 -3.04
CA VAL A 223 -0.87 5.08 -4.21
C VAL A 223 -1.04 6.21 -5.22
N HIS A 224 -2.29 6.60 -5.49
CA HIS A 224 -2.59 7.69 -6.41
C HIS A 224 -1.87 8.97 -6.00
N ASN A 225 -1.96 9.34 -4.72
CA ASN A 225 -1.33 10.55 -4.18
C ASN A 225 0.20 10.50 -4.28
N ILE A 226 0.82 9.37 -3.91
CA ILE A 226 2.28 9.21 -3.99
C ILE A 226 2.75 9.31 -5.44
N VAL A 227 2.03 8.69 -6.38
CA VAL A 227 2.38 8.75 -7.80
C VAL A 227 2.29 10.17 -8.35
N LEU A 228 1.26 10.94 -7.96
CA LEU A 228 1.14 12.34 -8.37
C LEU A 228 2.26 13.21 -7.81
N TYR A 229 2.63 12.98 -6.55
CA TYR A 229 3.60 13.83 -5.85
C TYR A 229 5.06 13.52 -6.21
N TYR A 230 5.41 12.25 -6.37
CA TYR A 230 6.78 11.81 -6.64
C TYR A 230 7.03 11.44 -8.10
N GLY A 231 5.97 11.32 -8.90
CA GLY A 231 6.04 10.86 -10.29
C GLY A 231 5.94 9.34 -10.44
N VAL A 232 5.41 8.91 -11.58
CA VAL A 232 5.06 7.51 -11.89
C VAL A 232 6.24 6.54 -11.93
N HIS A 233 7.45 7.05 -12.17
CA HIS A 233 8.69 6.26 -12.25
C HIS A 233 9.58 6.38 -11.02
N SER A 234 9.10 7.02 -9.94
CA SER A 234 9.87 7.14 -8.70
C SER A 234 9.90 5.83 -7.91
N SER A 235 10.98 5.63 -7.14
CA SER A 235 11.07 4.53 -6.18
C SER A 235 9.92 4.57 -5.15
N ALA A 236 9.45 5.77 -4.82
CA ALA A 236 8.28 5.99 -3.97
C ALA A 236 7.00 5.42 -4.59
N ALA A 237 6.75 5.66 -5.88
CA ALA A 237 5.62 5.10 -6.60
C ALA A 237 5.68 3.56 -6.66
N ASP A 238 6.85 2.99 -6.95
CA ASP A 238 7.02 1.53 -6.97
C ASP A 238 6.74 0.88 -5.62
N MET A 239 7.16 1.55 -4.56
CA MET A 239 6.84 1.12 -3.21
C MET A 239 5.36 1.23 -2.90
N ALA A 240 4.71 2.35 -3.22
CA ALA A 240 3.29 2.52 -2.98
C ALA A 240 2.49 1.41 -3.68
N ARG A 241 2.87 1.05 -4.92
CA ARG A 241 2.30 -0.10 -5.62
C ARG A 241 2.55 -1.42 -4.88
N GLN A 242 3.71 -1.62 -4.27
CA GLN A 242 3.99 -2.79 -3.43
C GLN A 242 3.12 -2.80 -2.17
N ILE A 243 2.94 -1.67 -1.49
CA ILE A 243 2.03 -1.52 -0.35
C ILE A 243 0.61 -1.91 -0.74
N LEU A 244 0.13 -1.47 -1.91
CA LEU A 244 -1.19 -1.86 -2.40
C LEU A 244 -1.28 -3.36 -2.72
N ARG A 245 -0.23 -3.98 -3.27
CA ARG A 245 -0.18 -5.44 -3.48
C ARG A 245 -0.24 -6.20 -2.16
N ASP A 246 0.54 -5.77 -1.17
CA ASP A 246 0.57 -6.36 0.17
C ASP A 246 -0.78 -6.19 0.89
N CYS A 247 -1.39 -5.01 0.77
CA CYS A 247 -2.74 -4.75 1.24
C CYS A 247 -3.75 -5.71 0.61
N CYS A 248 -3.75 -5.84 -0.73
CA CYS A 248 -4.63 -6.77 -1.43
C CYS A 248 -4.42 -8.23 -0.98
N TYR A 249 -3.16 -8.63 -0.75
CA TYR A 249 -2.82 -9.95 -0.22
C TYR A 249 -3.45 -10.17 1.16
N ASP A 250 -3.27 -9.23 2.07
CA ASP A 250 -3.79 -9.33 3.44
C ASP A 250 -5.32 -9.33 3.50
N LEU A 251 -5.97 -8.51 2.68
CA LEU A 251 -7.43 -8.57 2.52
C LEU A 251 -7.87 -9.92 1.95
N GLY A 252 -7.07 -10.52 1.06
CA GLY A 252 -7.27 -11.88 0.56
C GLY A 252 -7.17 -12.93 1.67
N GLU A 253 -6.24 -12.79 2.60
CA GLU A 253 -6.08 -13.68 3.75
C GLU A 253 -7.27 -13.59 4.72
N ILE A 254 -7.74 -12.37 4.99
CA ILE A 254 -8.94 -12.14 5.80
C ILE A 254 -10.16 -12.80 5.13
N ARG A 255 -10.28 -12.70 3.80
CA ARG A 255 -11.35 -13.36 3.04
C ARG A 255 -11.28 -14.88 3.08
N GLN A 256 -10.08 -15.45 3.09
CA GLN A 256 -9.90 -16.90 3.15
C GLN A 256 -10.28 -17.45 4.52
N CYS A 257 -9.73 -16.88 5.60
CA CYS A 257 -10.13 -17.23 6.95
C CYS A 257 -9.74 -16.14 7.95
N ARG A 258 -10.76 -15.40 8.41
CA ARG A 258 -10.62 -14.35 9.44
C ARG A 258 -10.01 -14.87 10.74
N ASP A 259 -10.33 -16.10 11.14
CA ASP A 259 -9.85 -16.67 12.41
C ASP A 259 -8.36 -16.99 12.28
N CYS A 260 -7.95 -17.69 11.22
CA CYS A 260 -6.53 -17.95 10.96
C CYS A 260 -5.73 -16.66 10.86
N TYR A 261 -6.25 -15.66 10.17
CA TYR A 261 -5.60 -14.37 10.06
C TYR A 261 -5.48 -13.68 11.43
N ARG A 262 -6.55 -13.63 12.23
CA ARG A 262 -6.52 -13.07 13.60
C ARG A 262 -5.47 -13.76 14.45
N MET A 263 -5.53 -15.09 14.56
CA MET A 263 -4.67 -15.88 15.44
C MET A 263 -3.20 -15.80 15.03
N SER A 264 -2.93 -15.76 13.71
CA SER A 264 -1.58 -15.61 13.16
C SER A 264 -0.98 -14.23 13.44
N ASN A 265 -1.80 -13.19 13.64
CA ASN A 265 -1.33 -11.85 14.01
C ASN A 265 -1.23 -11.67 15.53
N GLU A 266 -2.22 -12.14 16.29
CA GLU A 266 -2.26 -11.98 17.74
C GLU A 266 -1.18 -12.80 18.47
N LYS A 267 -0.96 -14.05 18.04
CA LYS A 267 0.01 -15.00 18.64
C LYS A 267 0.06 -14.97 20.19
N ARG A 268 -1.09 -14.75 20.84
CA ARG A 268 -1.20 -14.61 22.31
C ARG A 268 -0.80 -15.88 23.04
N ASP A 269 -1.11 -17.03 22.43
CA ASP A 269 -0.81 -18.36 22.95
C ASP A 269 0.26 -19.03 22.07
N LYS A 270 1.20 -19.75 22.69
CA LYS A 270 2.15 -20.62 22.00
C LYS A 270 1.43 -21.69 21.15
N PHE A 271 0.21 -22.04 21.52
CA PHE A 271 -0.66 -22.99 20.81
C PHE A 271 -1.72 -22.30 19.94
N TRP A 272 -1.48 -21.06 19.48
CA TRP A 272 -2.40 -20.30 18.63
C TRP A 272 -2.90 -21.11 17.42
N PHE A 273 -2.05 -21.95 16.82
CA PHE A 273 -2.43 -22.76 15.66
C PHE A 273 -3.30 -23.98 16.02
N CYS A 274 -3.40 -24.35 17.30
CA CYS A 274 -4.32 -25.39 17.77
C CYS A 274 -5.77 -24.91 17.80
N GLN A 275 -6.01 -23.60 17.84
CA GLN A 275 -7.35 -23.06 17.94
C GLN A 275 -8.17 -23.39 16.67
N PRO A 276 -9.41 -23.88 16.83
CA PRO A 276 -10.29 -24.19 15.72
C PRO A 276 -10.93 -22.93 15.13
N CYS A 277 -11.18 -22.97 13.82
CA CYS A 277 -11.89 -21.92 13.09
C CYS A 277 -13.38 -22.29 12.94
N ASP A 278 -14.22 -21.32 12.59
CA ASP A 278 -15.62 -21.55 12.22
C ASP A 278 -15.90 -21.10 10.76
N PRO A 279 -16.14 -22.04 9.82
CA PRO A 279 -16.14 -23.50 10.00
C PRO A 279 -14.72 -24.08 10.20
N PRO A 280 -14.59 -25.27 10.81
CA PRO A 280 -13.30 -25.94 10.94
C PRO A 280 -12.66 -26.26 9.59
N HIS A 281 -11.35 -26.05 9.49
CA HIS A 281 -10.56 -26.46 8.33
C HIS A 281 -10.46 -27.98 8.23
N GLU A 282 -10.47 -28.49 6.99
CA GLU A 282 -10.13 -29.88 6.72
C GLU A 282 -8.68 -30.16 7.13
N LEU A 283 -8.46 -31.31 7.76
CA LEU A 283 -7.13 -31.76 8.15
C LEU A 283 -6.67 -32.82 7.17
N VAL A 284 -5.41 -32.72 6.74
CA VAL A 284 -4.80 -33.64 5.77
C VAL A 284 -3.34 -33.90 6.12
N TYR A 285 -2.79 -34.98 5.56
CA TYR A 285 -1.36 -35.09 5.35
C TYR A 285 -1.04 -34.59 3.94
N ALA A 286 -0.16 -33.62 3.84
CA ALA A 286 0.26 -33.04 2.56
C ALA A 286 1.76 -33.26 2.36
N LYS A 287 2.18 -33.43 1.10
CA LYS A 287 3.58 -33.67 0.73
C LYS A 287 4.05 -32.65 -0.30
N GLN A 288 5.16 -31.99 -0.02
CA GLN A 288 5.89 -31.22 -1.02
C GLN A 288 7.03 -32.04 -1.64
N LYS A 289 7.42 -31.69 -2.86
CA LYS A 289 8.57 -32.32 -3.53
C LYS A 289 9.83 -32.16 -2.68
N GLY A 290 10.50 -33.27 -2.37
CA GLY A 290 11.70 -33.29 -1.53
C GLY A 290 11.43 -33.43 -0.03
N TYR A 291 10.16 -33.39 0.42
CA TYR A 291 9.79 -33.48 1.83
C TYR A 291 8.88 -34.70 2.09
N PRO A 292 8.87 -35.22 3.34
CA PRO A 292 7.92 -36.26 3.73
C PRO A 292 6.49 -35.70 3.84
N PHE A 293 5.49 -36.59 3.93
CA PHE A 293 4.14 -36.18 4.31
C PHE A 293 4.14 -35.50 5.69
N TRP A 294 3.38 -34.42 5.81
CA TRP A 294 3.29 -33.63 7.04
C TRP A 294 1.85 -33.22 7.33
N PRO A 295 1.41 -33.21 8.60
CA PRO A 295 0.05 -32.79 8.95
C PRO A 295 -0.17 -31.31 8.65
N ALA A 296 -1.33 -30.97 8.08
CA ALA A 296 -1.70 -29.61 7.70
C ALA A 296 -3.20 -29.32 7.81
N LYS A 297 -3.55 -28.03 7.90
CA LYS A 297 -4.90 -27.50 7.69
C LYS A 297 -5.05 -27.07 6.24
N VAL A 298 -6.15 -27.45 5.58
CA VAL A 298 -6.52 -26.93 4.26
C VAL A 298 -7.16 -25.56 4.43
N ILE A 299 -6.48 -24.52 3.95
CA ILE A 299 -6.95 -23.13 3.99
C ILE A 299 -7.89 -22.87 2.83
N ARG A 300 -7.52 -23.33 1.63
CA ARG A 300 -8.31 -23.17 0.41
C ARG A 300 -8.08 -24.34 -0.54
N LEU A 301 -9.11 -24.73 -1.26
CA LEU A 301 -9.04 -25.65 -2.41
C LEU A 301 -9.47 -24.88 -3.66
N HIS A 302 -8.63 -24.87 -4.70
CA HIS A 302 -8.96 -24.24 -5.97
C HIS A 302 -8.28 -24.97 -7.13
N ASN A 303 -9.06 -25.40 -8.13
CA ASN A 303 -8.58 -26.13 -9.31
C ASN A 303 -7.67 -27.33 -8.94
N GLU A 304 -8.11 -28.19 -8.01
CA GLU A 304 -7.38 -29.37 -7.50
C GLU A 304 -6.02 -29.05 -6.81
N VAL A 305 -5.72 -27.78 -6.59
CA VAL A 305 -4.57 -27.33 -5.79
C VAL A 305 -5.04 -26.99 -4.38
N TYR A 306 -4.46 -27.67 -3.40
CA TYR A 306 -4.70 -27.47 -1.98
C TYR A 306 -3.70 -26.45 -1.44
N ASP A 307 -4.19 -25.31 -0.99
CA ASP A 307 -3.43 -24.38 -0.18
C ASP A 307 -3.52 -24.84 1.28
N VAL A 308 -2.39 -25.33 1.78
CA VAL A 308 -2.29 -25.93 3.11
C VAL A 308 -1.33 -25.14 3.99
N ARG A 309 -1.62 -25.14 5.30
CA ARG A 309 -0.74 -24.61 6.33
C ARG A 309 -0.36 -25.72 7.29
N PHE A 310 0.94 -26.00 7.38
CA PHE A 310 1.48 -27.14 8.12
C PHE A 310 1.47 -26.91 9.63
N PHE A 311 1.30 -27.98 10.41
CA PHE A 311 1.51 -27.97 11.85
C PHE A 311 3.01 -28.01 12.17
N GLY A 312 3.40 -27.46 13.32
CA GLY A 312 4.76 -27.43 13.82
C GLY A 312 5.68 -26.42 13.13
N GLY A 313 6.88 -26.27 13.68
CA GLY A 313 7.92 -25.39 13.13
C GLY A 313 7.45 -23.93 13.04
N LEU A 314 7.55 -23.37 11.83
CA LEU A 314 7.16 -22.01 11.50
C LEU A 314 5.76 -21.90 10.86
N HIS A 315 4.97 -22.98 10.89
CA HIS A 315 3.63 -23.05 10.27
C HIS A 315 3.63 -22.60 8.81
N GLU A 316 4.55 -23.20 8.04
CA GLU A 316 4.78 -22.93 6.62
C GLU A 316 3.53 -23.20 5.78
N ARG A 317 3.44 -22.49 4.66
CA ARG A 317 2.33 -22.58 3.71
C ARG A 317 2.79 -23.14 2.39
N ALA A 318 1.94 -23.93 1.75
CA ALA A 318 2.24 -24.59 0.50
C ALA A 318 1.01 -24.79 -0.36
N ASN A 319 1.20 -24.64 -1.68
CA ASN A 319 0.28 -25.18 -2.67
C ASN A 319 0.69 -26.61 -2.98
N VAL A 320 -0.23 -27.56 -2.80
CA VAL A 320 0.01 -29.00 -2.94
C VAL A 320 -1.06 -29.59 -3.85
N GLU A 321 -0.64 -30.34 -4.85
CA GLU A 321 -1.53 -31.05 -5.78
C GLU A 321 -2.22 -32.23 -5.09
N LYS A 322 -3.42 -32.57 -5.55
CA LYS A 322 -4.28 -33.60 -4.95
C LYS A 322 -3.62 -34.96 -4.79
N GLU A 323 -2.73 -35.35 -5.69
CA GLU A 323 -1.98 -36.62 -5.66
C GLU A 323 -1.11 -36.73 -4.40
N ASN A 324 -0.67 -35.57 -3.90
CA ASN A 324 0.18 -35.41 -2.73
C ASN A 324 -0.61 -35.07 -1.45
N ILE A 325 -1.94 -35.26 -1.47
CA ILE A 325 -2.82 -35.13 -0.32
C ILE A 325 -3.31 -36.52 0.12
N LYS A 326 -3.28 -36.77 1.42
CA LYS A 326 -3.84 -37.97 2.05
C LYS A 326 -4.77 -37.58 3.21
N PRO A 327 -5.86 -38.33 3.46
CA PRO A 327 -6.74 -38.08 4.60
C PRO A 327 -5.95 -38.08 5.92
N ILE A 328 -6.36 -37.23 6.88
CA ILE A 328 -5.69 -37.19 8.20
C ILE A 328 -5.81 -38.51 8.99
N THR A 329 -6.73 -39.39 8.59
CA THR A 329 -6.93 -40.71 9.18
C THR A 329 -5.91 -41.75 8.70
N THR A 330 -5.13 -41.47 7.65
CA THR A 330 -4.08 -42.37 7.14
C THR A 330 -3.03 -42.64 8.21
N SER A 331 -2.64 -43.92 8.38
CA SER A 331 -1.69 -44.29 9.42
C SER A 331 -0.26 -43.85 9.05
N ILE A 332 0.55 -43.52 10.06
CA ILE A 332 1.95 -43.11 9.88
C ILE A 332 2.77 -44.20 9.17
N GLN A 333 2.43 -45.47 9.39
CA GLN A 333 3.07 -46.63 8.76
C GLN A 333 2.78 -46.66 7.25
N GLN A 334 1.54 -46.40 6.84
CA GLN A 334 1.15 -46.33 5.43
C GLN A 334 1.84 -45.18 4.69
N LEU A 335 2.14 -44.08 5.40
CA LEU A 335 2.85 -42.92 4.85
C LEU A 335 4.39 -43.09 4.83
N GLN A 336 4.91 -44.21 5.36
CA GLN A 336 6.35 -44.50 5.47
C GLN A 336 7.14 -43.38 6.18
N LEU A 337 6.52 -42.72 7.16
CA LEU A 337 7.12 -41.58 7.86
C LEU A 337 8.08 -42.03 8.96
N LYS A 338 9.33 -41.55 8.89
CA LYS A 338 10.28 -41.67 10.00
C LYS A 338 9.91 -40.68 11.10
N ARG A 339 9.70 -41.18 12.33
CA ARG A 339 9.42 -40.33 13.49
C ARG A 339 10.65 -39.52 13.88
N THR A 340 10.65 -38.25 13.48
CA THR A 340 11.61 -37.24 13.94
C THR A 340 11.02 -36.44 15.11
N ALA A 341 11.88 -35.78 15.90
CA ALA A 341 11.43 -34.93 17.00
C ALA A 341 10.52 -33.77 16.50
N THR A 342 10.81 -33.21 15.33
CA THR A 342 10.00 -32.15 14.70
C THR A 342 8.62 -32.67 14.28
N LEU A 343 8.56 -33.87 13.68
CA LEU A 343 7.29 -34.49 13.29
C LEU A 343 6.43 -34.84 14.50
N ASN A 344 7.05 -35.35 15.57
CA ASN A 344 6.33 -35.66 16.81
C ASN A 344 5.71 -34.40 17.43
N LYS A 345 6.41 -33.26 17.43
CA LYS A 345 5.87 -31.97 17.88
C LYS A 345 4.68 -31.52 17.02
N ALA A 346 4.78 -31.62 15.69
CA ALA A 346 3.67 -31.29 14.78
C ALA A 346 2.45 -32.19 15.01
N LEU A 347 2.65 -33.49 15.24
CA LEU A 347 1.58 -34.43 15.54
C LEU A 347 0.95 -34.19 16.93
N GLU A 348 1.73 -33.75 17.92
CA GLU A 348 1.21 -33.35 19.23
C GLU A 348 0.34 -32.10 19.12
N GLU A 349 0.78 -31.11 18.33
CA GLU A 349 0.01 -29.91 18.03
C GLU A 349 -1.31 -30.25 17.31
N LEU A 350 -1.26 -31.12 16.30
CA LEU A 350 -2.45 -31.66 15.62
C LEU A 350 -3.42 -32.34 16.60
N LYS A 351 -2.93 -33.20 17.49
CA LYS A 351 -3.77 -33.89 18.49
C LYS A 351 -4.45 -32.89 19.43
N ARG A 352 -3.73 -31.85 19.87
CA ARG A 352 -4.31 -30.78 20.68
C ARG A 352 -5.42 -30.06 19.92
N HIS A 353 -5.19 -29.74 18.64
CA HIS A 353 -6.21 -29.15 17.77
C HIS A 353 -7.45 -30.04 17.64
N GLN A 354 -7.29 -31.34 17.39
CA GLN A 354 -8.39 -32.31 17.30
C GLN A 354 -9.18 -32.42 18.61
N LYS A 355 -8.51 -32.35 19.76
CA LYS A 355 -9.17 -32.32 21.08
C LYS A 355 -10.04 -31.07 21.24
N LEU A 356 -9.52 -29.90 20.87
CA LEU A 356 -10.29 -28.64 20.91
C LEU A 356 -11.49 -28.66 19.96
N LEU A 357 -11.34 -29.23 18.74
CA LEU A 357 -12.45 -29.44 17.81
C LEU A 357 -13.55 -30.32 18.41
N GLY A 358 -13.19 -31.37 19.13
CA GLY A 358 -14.15 -32.26 19.79
C GLY A 358 -14.90 -31.64 20.97
N GLN A 359 -14.38 -30.54 21.53
CA GLN A 359 -14.98 -29.81 22.66
C GLN A 359 -15.97 -28.72 22.22
N ILE A 360 -16.04 -28.39 20.92
CA ILE A 360 -17.01 -27.42 20.40
C ILE A 360 -18.43 -28.01 20.56
N PRO A 361 -19.33 -27.36 21.33
CA PRO A 361 -20.69 -27.85 21.52
C PRO A 361 -21.40 -28.00 20.17
N LYS A 362 -21.92 -29.20 19.87
CA LYS A 362 -22.73 -29.47 18.67
C LYS A 362 -24.15 -28.89 18.80
N GLU A 363 -24.29 -27.59 19.08
CA GLU A 363 -25.61 -26.96 19.13
C GLU A 363 -25.84 -26.06 17.90
N LYS A 364 -26.98 -26.30 17.23
CA LYS A 364 -27.56 -25.59 16.06
C LYS A 364 -27.37 -26.22 14.67
N LYS A 365 -27.40 -27.54 14.54
CA LYS A 365 -28.05 -28.17 13.38
C LYS A 365 -29.47 -28.59 13.80
N THR A 366 -30.48 -28.04 13.12
CA THR A 366 -31.93 -28.23 13.33
C THR A 366 -32.64 -27.31 14.33
N LYS A 367 -32.94 -26.07 13.91
CA LYS A 367 -34.30 -25.50 14.06
C LYS A 367 -34.60 -24.67 12.83
N LYS A 368 -35.35 -25.25 11.88
CA LYS A 368 -36.14 -24.48 10.91
C LYS A 368 -37.04 -23.54 11.74
N ARG A 369 -36.85 -22.23 11.63
CA ARG A 369 -37.80 -21.24 12.17
C ARG A 369 -39.12 -21.41 11.39
N PRO A 370 -40.28 -21.54 12.05
CA PRO A 370 -41.55 -21.44 11.34
C PRO A 370 -41.73 -19.99 10.90
N SER A 371 -42.04 -19.81 9.62
CA SER A 371 -42.50 -18.57 9.02
C SER A 371 -43.83 -18.15 9.65
N ARG A 372 -43.95 -16.88 10.04
CA ARG A 372 -45.22 -16.22 10.38
C ARG A 372 -45.45 -15.09 9.36
N PRO A 373 -46.70 -14.89 8.86
CA PRO A 373 -46.98 -14.13 7.64
C PRO A 373 -46.98 -12.61 7.86
N PRO A 374 -47.03 -11.79 6.79
CA PRO A 374 -46.82 -10.35 6.88
C PRO A 374 -48.10 -9.64 7.34
N SER A 375 -47.97 -8.67 8.25
CA SER A 375 -49.00 -7.67 8.52
C SER A 375 -48.64 -6.35 7.83
N THR A 376 -49.61 -5.85 7.09
CA THR A 376 -49.68 -4.60 6.34
C THR A 376 -49.88 -3.37 7.24
N SER A 377 -49.58 -2.19 6.66
CA SER A 377 -49.97 -0.81 7.07
C SER A 377 -49.26 -0.25 8.33
N SER A 378 -48.88 1.02 8.46
CA SER A 378 -49.02 2.24 7.66
C SER A 378 -48.25 3.39 8.36
N SER A 379 -47.66 4.27 7.55
CA SER A 379 -47.67 5.74 7.66
C SER A 379 -47.21 6.51 8.93
N ARG A 380 -46.37 7.54 8.66
CA ARG A 380 -46.23 8.86 9.35
C ARG A 380 -45.41 8.88 10.65
N SER A 381 -44.62 9.90 11.03
CA SER A 381 -44.07 11.14 10.45
C SER A 381 -43.07 11.73 11.47
N ASN A 382 -42.09 12.51 11.00
CA ASN A 382 -41.42 13.66 11.63
C ASN A 382 -40.82 13.58 13.06
N SER A 383 -39.52 13.88 13.17
CA SER A 383 -38.94 15.12 13.75
C SER A 383 -37.41 14.95 13.94
N ALA A 384 -36.60 15.72 13.23
CA ALA A 384 -35.95 16.98 13.66
C ALA A 384 -34.70 16.80 14.55
N SER A 385 -33.55 16.93 13.88
CA SER A 385 -32.34 17.69 14.26
C SER A 385 -32.05 17.98 15.75
N ARG A 386 -30.83 17.62 16.17
CA ARG A 386 -29.93 18.54 16.91
C ARG A 386 -28.47 18.10 16.83
N SER A 387 -27.66 19.07 16.42
CA SER A 387 -26.20 19.08 16.27
C SER A 387 -25.50 19.63 17.53
N ARG A 388 -24.16 19.49 17.57
CA ARG A 388 -23.14 20.24 18.37
C ARG A 388 -22.89 19.72 19.80
N SER A 389 -21.68 19.68 20.36
CA SER A 389 -20.35 20.19 19.98
C SER A 389 -19.25 19.51 20.81
N ARG A 390 -18.03 19.48 20.25
CA ARG A 390 -16.74 19.27 20.93
C ARG A 390 -16.47 20.30 22.03
N LYS A 391 -15.67 19.94 23.03
CA LYS A 391 -14.75 20.84 23.72
C LYS A 391 -13.53 20.05 24.22
N GLY A 392 -12.35 20.44 23.76
CA GLY A 392 -11.07 20.10 24.38
C GLY A 392 -10.62 21.23 25.30
N SER A 393 -9.63 20.94 26.14
CA SER A 393 -8.83 21.93 26.84
C SER A 393 -7.44 21.36 27.10
N VAL A 394 -6.46 22.18 26.74
CA VAL A 394 -5.01 22.03 26.84
C VAL A 394 -4.53 22.85 28.05
N SER A 395 -3.44 22.42 28.69
CA SER A 395 -2.42 23.32 29.29
C SER A 395 -1.17 22.48 29.65
N SER A 396 0.01 22.74 29.06
CA SER A 396 1.13 23.61 29.54
C SER A 396 1.87 22.98 30.76
N ASP A 397 3.20 22.96 30.94
CA ASP A 397 4.32 23.81 30.53
C ASP A 397 5.67 23.07 30.76
N GLU A 398 6.74 23.53 30.06
CA GLU A 398 8.16 23.79 30.48
C GLU A 398 8.97 22.67 31.24
N ASP A 399 10.29 22.43 31.10
CA ASP A 399 11.45 23.30 30.88
C ASP A 399 12.79 22.49 30.80
N ILE A 400 13.85 23.12 30.26
CA ILE A 400 15.28 23.09 30.68
C ILE A 400 16.32 21.98 30.27
N SER A 401 17.42 22.51 29.69
CA SER A 401 18.88 22.22 29.85
C SER A 401 19.68 21.35 28.88
N GLU A 402 20.73 22.01 28.37
CA GLU A 402 22.00 21.54 27.84
C GLU A 402 22.82 20.76 28.89
N ASN A 403 23.69 19.84 28.45
CA ASN A 403 25.05 19.67 28.99
C ASN A 403 25.91 18.80 28.05
N GLU A 404 27.14 19.28 27.84
CA GLU A 404 28.26 18.62 27.18
C GLU A 404 29.12 17.81 28.18
N ALA A 405 30.06 17.02 27.63
CA ALA A 405 31.22 16.35 28.25
C ALA A 405 30.92 15.11 29.13
N GLU A 406 31.69 14.01 29.16
CA GLU A 406 33.11 13.80 28.88
C GLU A 406 33.42 12.30 28.60
N ASP A 407 34.54 12.07 27.91
CA ASP A 407 35.21 10.80 27.59
C ASP A 407 35.72 10.01 28.82
N GLU A 408 35.90 8.69 28.67
CA GLU A 408 37.12 7.96 29.10
C GLU A 408 37.32 6.61 28.34
N ASN A 409 38.46 6.54 27.61
CA ASN A 409 39.45 5.42 27.49
C ASN A 409 39.04 4.03 26.90
N SER A 410 39.87 3.24 26.18
CA SER A 410 41.32 3.25 25.92
C SER A 410 41.73 2.41 24.67
N SER A 411 42.89 2.79 24.08
CA SER A 411 43.99 1.99 23.45
C SER A 411 43.70 0.93 22.35
N GLN A 412 44.12 1.13 21.09
CA GLN A 412 45.44 0.81 20.45
C GLN A 412 45.63 -0.70 20.17
N ASP A 413 45.88 -1.17 18.93
CA ASP A 413 47.15 -1.11 18.17
C ASP A 413 46.89 -1.28 16.64
N GLU A 414 47.35 -0.35 15.78
CA GLU A 414 48.60 -0.34 14.97
C GLU A 414 48.61 -1.23 13.70
N CYS A 415 48.66 -0.57 12.54
CA CYS A 415 49.09 -1.10 11.23
C CYS A 415 50.62 -0.98 11.07
N PRO A 416 51.23 -1.58 10.04
CA PRO A 416 51.62 -0.71 8.91
C PRO A 416 51.58 -1.33 7.49
N SER A 417 51.46 -0.38 6.54
CA SER A 417 51.70 -0.36 5.08
C SER A 417 52.74 -1.34 4.51
N SER A 418 52.71 -1.79 3.26
CA SER A 418 52.78 -1.07 1.96
C SER A 418 52.87 -2.15 0.85
N SER A 419 52.37 -2.01 -0.38
CA SER A 419 53.08 -1.40 -1.54
C SER A 419 52.31 -1.79 -2.82
N SER A 420 52.17 -0.87 -3.78
CA SER A 420 51.82 -1.18 -5.20
C SER A 420 53.10 -1.48 -6.00
N PRO A 421 53.04 -2.01 -7.26
CA PRO A 421 52.83 -1.13 -8.43
C PRO A 421 52.08 -1.72 -9.67
N LYS A 422 51.56 -0.76 -10.46
CA LYS A 422 51.03 -0.71 -11.85
C LYS A 422 51.55 -1.73 -12.90
N LEU A 423 50.71 -2.13 -13.88
CA LEU A 423 50.71 -1.63 -15.30
C LEU A 423 49.80 -2.40 -16.28
N ALA A 424 49.14 -1.63 -17.19
CA ALA A 424 48.75 -1.89 -18.60
C ALA A 424 47.81 -3.08 -18.97
N ARG A 425 46.98 -3.08 -20.03
CA ARG A 425 46.37 -2.12 -20.99
C ARG A 425 45.47 -2.98 -21.93
N PHE A 426 44.41 -2.36 -22.45
CA PHE A 426 43.38 -2.84 -23.42
C PHE A 426 43.86 -3.54 -24.71
N THR A 427 42.98 -4.40 -25.27
CA THR A 427 42.47 -4.55 -26.67
C THR A 427 41.83 -5.97 -26.79
N ASP A 428 40.89 -6.37 -27.66
CA ASP A 428 39.94 -5.80 -28.63
C ASP A 428 38.90 -6.93 -28.92
N ALA A 429 37.73 -6.58 -29.44
CA ALA A 429 36.69 -7.51 -29.91
C ALA A 429 37.11 -8.26 -31.20
N PRO A 430 36.42 -9.36 -31.57
CA PRO A 430 35.39 -9.22 -32.63
C PRO A 430 34.13 -10.09 -32.46
N THR A 431 33.05 -9.63 -33.08
CA THR A 431 31.78 -10.33 -33.38
C THR A 431 31.96 -11.35 -34.52
N PRO A 432 31.11 -12.40 -34.67
CA PRO A 432 29.88 -12.24 -35.46
C PRO A 432 28.64 -13.07 -35.01
N GLU A 433 27.48 -12.43 -35.22
CA GLU A 433 26.20 -12.89 -35.78
C GLU A 433 25.44 -14.15 -35.27
N ASP A 434 24.15 -13.86 -34.99
CA ASP A 434 22.93 -14.67 -35.08
C ASP A 434 22.71 -15.90 -34.18
N HIS A 435 21.83 -15.75 -33.18
CA HIS A 435 20.43 -16.22 -33.23
C HIS A 435 19.71 -16.08 -31.87
N ASN A 436 18.45 -15.62 -31.92
CA ASN A 436 17.36 -15.76 -30.95
C ASN A 436 17.64 -16.57 -29.66
N VAL A 437 17.61 -15.93 -28.48
CA VAL A 437 16.83 -16.40 -27.32
C VAL A 437 16.85 -15.40 -26.16
N VAL A 438 15.65 -15.17 -25.61
CA VAL A 438 15.43 -14.58 -24.29
C VAL A 438 16.09 -15.46 -23.24
N SER A 439 17.09 -14.95 -22.52
CA SER A 439 17.59 -15.59 -21.31
C SER A 439 17.99 -14.58 -20.24
N SER A 440 17.25 -14.66 -19.15
CA SER A 440 17.71 -14.34 -17.81
C SER A 440 19.00 -15.10 -17.50
N SER A 441 19.98 -14.41 -16.90
CA SER A 441 21.07 -15.07 -16.18
C SER A 441 21.38 -14.28 -14.92
N CYS A 442 21.08 -14.91 -13.80
CA CYS A 442 22.06 -15.15 -12.73
C CYS A 442 21.77 -16.58 -12.24
N GLN A 443 22.62 -17.52 -12.65
CA GLN A 443 22.68 -18.87 -12.08
C GLN A 443 23.70 -18.85 -10.95
N GLU A 444 23.28 -19.24 -9.75
CA GLU A 444 24.05 -20.13 -8.88
C GLU A 444 23.07 -21.16 -8.26
N SER A 445 23.20 -22.40 -8.76
CA SER A 445 23.09 -23.70 -8.08
C SER A 445 22.08 -23.94 -6.93
N SER A 446 20.91 -24.52 -7.28
CA SER A 446 20.22 -25.69 -6.63
C SER A 446 18.67 -25.60 -6.77
N PRO A 447 17.92 -26.71 -6.97
CA PRO A 447 16.52 -26.64 -7.38
C PRO A 447 15.59 -26.47 -6.17
N SER A 448 15.31 -25.22 -5.79
CA SER A 448 14.33 -24.93 -4.73
C SER A 448 12.93 -24.73 -5.33
N ALA A 449 11.99 -25.57 -4.90
CA ALA A 449 10.56 -25.36 -5.14
C ALA A 449 10.13 -24.02 -4.51
N LYS A 450 9.19 -23.32 -5.14
CA LYS A 450 8.67 -22.02 -4.66
C LYS A 450 8.00 -22.16 -3.29
N VAL A 451 8.76 -22.06 -2.21
CA VAL A 451 8.28 -21.88 -0.84
C VAL A 451 8.08 -20.37 -0.65
N THR A 452 6.84 -19.94 -0.45
CA THR A 452 6.53 -18.55 -0.11
C THR A 452 6.48 -18.41 1.40
N VAL A 453 7.54 -17.85 1.98
CA VAL A 453 7.50 -17.38 3.37
C VAL A 453 6.79 -16.03 3.36
N SER A 454 5.49 -16.02 3.65
CA SER A 454 4.75 -14.77 3.91
C SER A 454 3.59 -15.08 4.85
N THR A 455 3.54 -14.33 5.97
CA THR A 455 2.53 -14.24 7.06
C THR A 455 3.13 -14.22 8.48
N GLN A 456 4.47 -14.19 8.64
CA GLN A 456 5.08 -14.18 9.98
C GLN A 456 5.54 -12.78 10.40
N THR A 457 4.75 -12.12 11.26
CA THR A 457 5.22 -10.96 12.04
C THR A 457 6.19 -11.46 13.12
N HIS A 458 7.42 -10.95 13.15
CA HIS A 458 8.37 -11.20 14.22
C HIS A 458 8.12 -10.20 15.36
N LYS A 459 7.91 -10.70 16.57
CA LYS A 459 7.70 -9.86 17.75
C LYS A 459 9.08 -9.32 18.21
N LYS A 460 9.39 -8.05 17.92
CA LYS A 460 10.39 -7.32 18.73
C LYS A 460 9.69 -6.83 19.98
N VAL A 461 10.15 -7.32 21.13
CA VAL A 461 9.71 -6.86 22.45
C VAL A 461 10.24 -5.45 22.63
N LEU A 462 9.36 -4.45 22.60
CA LEU A 462 9.66 -3.10 23.11
C LEU A 462 9.21 -3.07 24.56
N THR A 463 10.15 -3.28 25.47
CA THR A 463 10.05 -2.85 26.86
C THR A 463 10.26 -1.34 26.89
N PHE A 464 9.22 -0.60 27.25
CA PHE A 464 9.34 0.81 27.62
C PHE A 464 9.85 0.87 29.08
N HIS A 465 10.95 1.57 29.28
CA HIS A 465 11.28 2.23 30.55
C HIS A 465 11.17 3.72 30.33
#